data_AF-A0AAV5IS99-F1
#
_entry.id   AF-A0AAV5IS99-F1
#
_cell.length_a   1.000
_cell.length_b   1.000
_cell.length_c   1.000
_cell.angle_alpha   90.00
_cell.angle_beta   90.00
_cell.angle_gamma   90.00
#
_symmetry.space_group_name_H-M   'P 1'
#
loop_
_entity.id
_entity.type
_entity.pdbx_description
1 polymer ?
#
loop_
_entity_poly.entity_id
_entity_poly.type
_entity_poly.pdbx_seq_one_letter_code
_entity_poly.pdbx_strand_id
1 'polypeptide(L)'
;MEQYIQGQSRDLVDQAYTKFVSIMFVTLERIAQTDPKYSDIFLLENYAAFQNSLYDLANVVPMLAKFYHQASEAYEQACTHHISMIIYMQFERLFQFARKIEDLMYTITPEEIPFQLGVSKMDLRKTLKASLAGVDKSIAAMYKKLQKNLVSEELLPSLWDKCKKEFLEKYDSFAQLVAKIYPSETFPSVAEMRELLASM
;
A
#
# COMPACT_ATOMS: atom_id res chain seq x y z
N MET A 1 14.42 -44.26 -30.97
CA MET A 1 14.84 -44.17 -29.54
C MET A 1 15.33 -42.77 -29.16
N GLU A 2 15.26 -41.77 -30.04
CA GLU A 2 15.67 -40.38 -29.75
C GLU A 2 14.51 -39.44 -29.38
N GLN A 3 13.25 -39.83 -29.62
CA GLN A 3 12.08 -39.01 -29.29
C GLN A 3 11.66 -39.05 -27.81
N TYR A 4 12.25 -39.92 -26.97
CA TYR A 4 11.90 -40.04 -25.54
C TYR A 4 12.81 -39.20 -24.62
N ILE A 5 13.90 -38.63 -25.13
CA ILE A 5 14.90 -37.90 -24.32
C ILE A 5 14.58 -36.40 -24.24
N GLN A 6 13.81 -35.86 -25.19
CA GLN A 6 13.58 -34.41 -25.31
C GLN A 6 12.64 -33.79 -24.24
N GLY A 7 11.99 -34.60 -23.38
CA GLY A 7 11.12 -34.10 -22.30
C GLY A 7 11.70 -34.25 -20.89
N GLN A 8 12.39 -35.37 -20.60
CA GLN A 8 12.85 -35.69 -19.23
C GLN A 8 13.86 -34.67 -18.69
N SER A 9 14.79 -34.21 -19.52
CA SER A 9 15.76 -33.18 -19.13
C SER A 9 15.07 -31.85 -18.81
N ARG A 10 13.99 -31.52 -19.52
CA ARG A 10 13.24 -30.28 -19.28
C ARG A 10 12.46 -30.34 -17.98
N ASP A 11 11.80 -31.46 -17.71
CA ASP A 11 11.06 -31.68 -16.46
C ASP A 11 11.99 -31.63 -15.23
N LEU A 12 13.20 -32.20 -15.34
CA LEU A 12 14.21 -32.12 -14.28
C LEU A 12 14.68 -30.68 -14.03
N VAL A 13 14.86 -29.90 -15.09
CA VAL A 13 15.21 -28.47 -14.99
C VAL A 13 14.07 -27.66 -14.36
N ASP A 14 12.82 -27.90 -14.76
CA ASP A 14 11.65 -27.22 -14.19
C ASP A 14 11.42 -27.57 -12.70
N GLN A 15 11.73 -28.82 -12.31
CA GLN A 15 11.79 -29.23 -10.91
C GLN A 15 12.91 -28.52 -10.13
N ALA A 16 14.08 -28.37 -10.74
CA ALA A 16 15.19 -27.65 -10.12
C ALA A 16 14.84 -26.16 -9.93
N TYR A 17 14.29 -25.49 -10.94
CA TYR A 17 13.78 -24.12 -10.82
C TYR A 17 12.76 -24.01 -9.69
N THR A 18 11.82 -24.95 -9.63
CA THR A 18 10.81 -24.95 -8.57
C THR A 18 11.44 -25.04 -7.19
N LYS A 19 12.41 -25.94 -6.97
CA LYS A 19 13.11 -26.05 -5.68
C LYS A 19 13.87 -24.78 -5.33
N PHE A 20 14.65 -24.24 -6.26
CA PHE A 20 15.48 -23.06 -5.99
C PHE A 20 14.63 -21.85 -5.64
N VAL A 21 13.67 -21.50 -6.50
CA VAL A 21 12.86 -20.31 -6.29
C VAL A 21 11.97 -20.44 -5.05
N SER A 22 11.41 -21.62 -4.80
CA SER A 22 10.60 -21.83 -3.58
C SER A 22 11.44 -21.63 -2.30
N ILE A 23 12.67 -22.16 -2.27
CA ILE A 23 13.57 -21.97 -1.12
C ILE A 23 13.98 -20.50 -1.00
N MET A 24 14.22 -19.81 -2.12
CA MET A 24 14.53 -18.38 -2.12
C MET A 24 13.40 -17.58 -1.49
N PHE A 25 12.15 -17.77 -1.91
CA PHE A 25 11.01 -17.04 -1.35
C PHE A 25 10.78 -17.35 0.12
N VAL A 26 10.82 -18.62 0.52
CA VAL A 26 10.69 -19.01 1.95
C VAL A 26 11.80 -18.38 2.80
N THR A 27 13.02 -18.32 2.28
CA THR A 27 14.15 -17.72 2.99
C THR A 27 14.00 -16.21 3.07
N LEU A 28 13.56 -15.56 1.98
CA LEU A 28 13.31 -14.13 1.93
C LEU A 28 12.26 -13.72 2.96
N GLU A 29 11.11 -14.40 2.99
CA GLU A 29 10.05 -14.17 3.97
C GLU A 29 10.53 -14.36 5.41
N ARG A 30 11.32 -15.41 5.67
CA ARG A 30 11.91 -15.63 6.99
C ARG A 30 12.87 -14.52 7.42
N ILE A 31 13.69 -14.02 6.50
CA ILE A 31 14.62 -12.92 6.79
C ILE A 31 13.84 -11.63 7.06
N ALA A 32 12.79 -11.35 6.29
CA ALA A 32 11.95 -10.17 6.50
C ALA A 32 11.36 -10.12 7.93
N GLN A 33 11.03 -11.28 8.50
CA GLN A 33 10.53 -11.41 9.86
C GLN A 33 11.57 -11.14 10.96
N THR A 34 12.86 -11.10 10.64
CA THR A 34 13.92 -10.84 11.64
C THR A 34 13.94 -9.39 12.12
N ASP A 35 13.50 -8.45 11.28
CA ASP A 35 13.26 -7.06 11.66
C ASP A 35 11.93 -6.58 11.05
N PRO A 36 10.80 -6.80 11.76
CA PRO A 36 9.47 -6.47 11.27
C PRO A 36 9.28 -5.00 10.88
N LYS A 37 10.11 -4.10 11.40
CA LYS A 37 10.06 -2.66 11.09
C LYS A 37 10.42 -2.36 9.63
N TYR A 38 11.27 -3.19 9.02
CA TYR A 38 11.75 -3.01 7.65
C TYR A 38 11.27 -4.12 6.70
N SER A 39 10.44 -5.04 7.20
CA SER A 39 9.93 -6.20 6.46
C SER A 39 9.38 -5.82 5.08
N ASP A 40 8.49 -4.84 4.99
CA ASP A 40 7.86 -4.51 3.70
C ASP A 40 8.85 -3.93 2.69
N ILE A 41 9.74 -3.03 3.12
CA ILE A 41 10.77 -2.44 2.25
C ILE A 41 11.70 -3.52 1.75
N PHE A 42 12.13 -4.42 2.65
CA PHE A 42 12.97 -5.54 2.29
C PHE A 42 12.28 -6.46 1.26
N LEU A 43 11.01 -6.82 1.49
CA LEU A 43 10.26 -7.68 0.58
C LEU A 43 10.01 -7.01 -0.77
N LEU A 44 9.53 -5.77 -0.81
CA LEU A 44 9.22 -5.08 -2.06
C LEU A 44 10.48 -4.88 -2.92
N GLU A 45 11.63 -4.54 -2.32
CA GLU A 45 12.87 -4.37 -3.10
C GLU A 45 13.38 -5.70 -3.66
N ASN A 46 13.34 -6.76 -2.86
CA ASN A 46 13.83 -8.07 -3.31
C ASN A 46 12.89 -8.71 -4.35
N TYR A 47 11.57 -8.59 -4.19
CA TYR A 47 10.63 -9.08 -5.19
C TYR A 47 10.69 -8.25 -6.48
N ALA A 48 10.87 -6.93 -6.40
CA ALA A 48 11.12 -6.11 -7.59
C ALA A 48 12.41 -6.52 -8.31
N ALA A 49 13.51 -6.73 -7.57
CA ALA A 49 14.77 -7.20 -8.14
C ALA A 49 14.62 -8.59 -8.79
N PHE A 50 13.86 -9.49 -8.16
CA PHE A 50 13.55 -10.81 -8.71
C PHE A 50 12.75 -10.71 -10.02
N GLN A 51 11.70 -9.88 -10.05
CA GLN A 51 10.89 -9.65 -11.25
C GLN A 51 11.74 -9.10 -12.40
N ASN A 52 12.51 -8.04 -12.14
CA ASN A 52 13.38 -7.41 -13.14
C ASN A 52 14.38 -8.41 -13.71
N SER A 53 14.97 -9.26 -12.85
CA SER A 53 15.94 -10.28 -13.27
C SER A 53 15.30 -11.44 -14.03
N LEU A 54 14.04 -11.76 -13.75
CA LEU A 54 13.34 -12.92 -14.31
C LEU A 54 12.49 -12.59 -15.53
N TYR A 55 12.22 -11.32 -15.82
CA TYR A 55 11.25 -10.88 -16.84
C TYR A 55 11.42 -11.58 -18.19
N ASP A 56 12.60 -11.47 -18.81
CA ASP A 56 12.86 -12.08 -20.12
C ASP A 56 12.74 -13.61 -20.08
N LEU A 57 13.22 -14.22 -19.00
CA LEU A 57 13.23 -15.67 -18.86
C LEU A 57 11.82 -16.23 -18.60
N ALA A 58 10.99 -15.53 -17.83
CA ALA A 58 9.60 -15.89 -17.57
C ALA A 58 8.75 -15.90 -18.85
N ASN A 59 9.07 -15.05 -19.83
CA ASN A 59 8.37 -14.99 -21.12
C ASN A 59 8.64 -16.21 -22.01
N VAL A 60 9.79 -16.88 -21.83
CA VAL A 60 10.19 -18.03 -22.66
C VAL A 60 10.21 -19.36 -21.89
N VAL A 61 10.15 -19.32 -20.55
CA VAL A 61 10.09 -20.49 -19.68
C VAL A 61 8.77 -20.48 -18.89
N PRO A 62 7.77 -21.27 -19.29
CA PRO A 62 6.45 -21.32 -18.64
C PRO A 62 6.51 -21.62 -17.14
N MET A 63 7.46 -22.46 -16.70
CA MET A 63 7.60 -22.79 -15.29
C MET A 63 8.03 -21.60 -14.42
N LEU A 64 8.74 -20.63 -15.00
CA LEU A 64 9.20 -19.44 -14.28
C LEU A 64 8.14 -18.33 -14.28
N ALA A 65 7.19 -18.34 -15.23
CA ALA A 65 6.06 -17.41 -15.25
C ALA A 65 5.23 -17.47 -13.96
N LYS A 66 4.98 -18.67 -13.40
CA LYS A 66 4.25 -18.79 -12.12
C LYS A 66 4.97 -18.04 -10.97
N PHE A 67 6.30 -18.11 -10.95
CA PHE A 67 7.10 -17.49 -9.89
C PHE A 67 7.22 -15.99 -10.09
N TYR A 68 7.26 -15.53 -11.34
CA TYR A 68 7.14 -14.12 -11.66
C TYR A 68 5.82 -13.55 -11.12
N HIS A 69 4.69 -14.22 -11.36
CA HIS A 69 3.40 -13.80 -10.83
C HIS A 69 3.33 -13.83 -9.30
N GLN A 70 3.87 -14.86 -8.66
CA GLN A 70 3.96 -14.92 -7.19
C GLN A 70 4.79 -13.77 -6.63
N ALA A 71 5.94 -13.45 -7.25
CA ALA A 71 6.73 -12.28 -6.87
C ALA A 71 5.96 -10.97 -7.10
N SER A 72 5.16 -10.86 -8.17
CA SER A 72 4.28 -9.71 -8.39
C SER A 72 3.24 -9.53 -7.30
N GLU A 73 2.57 -10.60 -6.90
CA GLU A 73 1.58 -10.54 -5.82
C GLU A 73 2.22 -10.14 -4.50
N ALA A 74 3.37 -10.75 -4.15
CA ALA A 74 4.08 -10.45 -2.92
C ALA A 74 4.67 -9.02 -2.92
N TYR A 75 5.20 -8.55 -4.06
CA TYR A 75 5.64 -7.17 -4.27
C TYR A 75 4.48 -6.18 -4.04
N GLU A 76 3.34 -6.41 -4.69
CA GLU A 76 2.17 -5.53 -4.57
C GLU A 76 1.64 -5.52 -3.13
N GLN A 77 1.58 -6.68 -2.47
CA GLN A 77 1.17 -6.77 -1.06
C GLN A 77 2.10 -5.98 -0.14
N ALA A 78 3.42 -6.12 -0.30
CA ALA A 78 4.40 -5.38 0.48
C ALA A 78 4.30 -3.86 0.21
N CYS A 79 4.11 -3.45 -1.05
CA CYS A 79 3.86 -2.06 -1.42
C CYS A 79 2.61 -1.51 -0.71
N THR A 80 1.48 -2.21 -0.80
CA THR A 80 0.22 -1.79 -0.17
C THR A 80 0.38 -1.65 1.34
N HIS A 81 0.98 -2.64 2.01
CA HIS A 81 1.17 -2.57 3.47
C HIS A 81 2.09 -1.42 3.87
N HIS A 82 3.21 -1.24 3.16
CA HIS A 82 4.15 -0.17 3.40
C HIS A 82 3.52 1.23 3.23
N ILE A 83 2.80 1.42 2.12
CA ILE A 83 2.13 2.68 1.78
C ILE A 83 1.02 2.99 2.79
N SER A 84 0.16 2.01 3.09
CA SER A 84 -0.87 2.15 4.12
C SER A 84 -0.25 2.60 5.45
N MET A 85 0.83 1.95 5.91
CA MET A 85 1.51 2.31 7.14
C MET A 85 2.02 3.77 7.12
N ILE A 86 2.62 4.22 6.02
CA ILE A 86 3.10 5.60 5.87
C ILE A 86 1.96 6.62 5.92
N ILE A 87 0.85 6.33 5.23
CA ILE A 87 -0.34 7.17 5.25
C ILE A 87 -0.90 7.26 6.66
N TYR A 88 -1.04 6.12 7.37
CA TYR A 88 -1.51 6.10 8.75
C TYR A 88 -0.57 6.86 9.69
N MET A 89 0.75 6.80 9.52
CA MET A 89 1.68 7.60 10.35
C MET A 89 1.39 9.11 10.31
N GLN A 90 0.81 9.62 9.22
CA GLN A 90 0.48 11.04 9.08
C GLN A 90 -1.00 11.35 9.38
N PHE A 91 -1.91 10.43 9.05
CA PHE A 91 -3.36 10.69 9.05
C PHE A 91 -4.16 9.73 9.94
N GLU A 92 -3.52 9.02 10.87
CA GLU A 92 -4.17 8.06 11.79
C GLU A 92 -5.41 8.65 12.45
N ARG A 93 -5.29 9.83 13.05
CA ARG A 93 -6.40 10.48 13.75
C ARG A 93 -7.60 10.76 12.82
N LEU A 94 -7.33 11.13 11.56
CA LEU A 94 -8.37 11.39 10.56
C LEU A 94 -9.14 10.11 10.25
N PHE A 95 -8.41 9.03 9.95
CA PHE A 95 -9.02 7.77 9.53
C PHE A 95 -9.60 6.96 10.70
N GLN A 96 -9.09 7.11 11.92
CA GLN A 96 -9.74 6.58 13.13
C GLN A 96 -11.07 7.27 13.40
N PHE A 97 -11.15 8.58 13.20
CA PHE A 97 -12.41 9.31 13.31
C PHE A 97 -13.42 8.84 12.26
N ALA A 98 -12.98 8.66 11.01
CA ALA A 98 -13.79 8.09 9.94
C ALA A 98 -14.31 6.69 10.31
N ARG A 99 -13.41 5.82 10.81
CA ARG A 99 -13.77 4.45 11.17
C ARG A 99 -14.81 4.39 12.29
N LYS A 100 -14.66 5.24 13.31
CA LYS A 100 -15.63 5.33 14.41
C LYS A 100 -17.02 5.71 13.91
N ILE A 101 -17.09 6.59 12.90
CA ILE A 101 -18.36 6.93 12.26
C ILE A 101 -18.95 5.74 11.52
N GLU A 102 -18.15 5.05 10.69
CA GLU A 102 -18.60 3.86 9.96
C GLU A 102 -19.16 2.80 10.91
N ASP A 103 -18.48 2.56 12.03
CA ASP A 103 -18.91 1.60 13.04
C ASP A 103 -20.26 1.99 13.66
N LEU A 104 -20.50 3.29 13.92
CA LEU A 104 -21.78 3.78 14.43
C LEU A 104 -22.93 3.66 13.42
N MET A 105 -22.64 3.83 12.12
CA MET A 105 -23.65 3.74 11.04
C MET A 105 -24.31 2.36 10.91
N TYR A 106 -23.72 1.30 11.48
CA TYR A 106 -24.37 -0.01 11.56
C TYR A 106 -25.53 -0.05 12.56
N THR A 107 -25.61 0.92 13.47
CA THR A 107 -26.53 0.89 14.62
C THR A 107 -27.39 2.14 14.75
N ILE A 108 -26.98 3.27 14.17
CA ILE A 108 -27.58 4.58 14.37
C ILE A 108 -27.69 5.32 13.02
N THR A 109 -28.72 6.15 12.83
CA THR A 109 -28.89 6.91 11.58
C THR A 109 -27.87 8.05 11.45
N PRO A 110 -27.49 8.46 10.22
CA PRO A 110 -26.51 9.51 10.00
C PRO A 110 -26.79 10.82 10.75
N GLU A 111 -28.06 11.18 10.92
CA GLU A 111 -28.50 12.42 11.57
C GLU A 111 -28.27 12.41 13.09
N GLU A 112 -28.23 11.21 13.69
CA GLU A 112 -28.04 11.02 15.13
C GLU A 112 -26.56 10.93 15.53
N ILE A 113 -25.66 10.62 14.57
CA ILE A 113 -24.21 10.48 14.80
C ILE A 113 -23.58 11.74 15.43
N PRO A 114 -23.88 12.99 14.99
CA PRO A 114 -23.29 14.19 15.57
C PRO A 114 -23.61 14.41 17.06
N PHE A 115 -24.57 13.66 17.62
CA PHE A 115 -24.94 13.71 19.03
C PHE A 115 -24.25 12.62 19.86
N GLN A 116 -23.52 11.70 19.23
CA GLN A 116 -22.79 10.64 19.91
C GLN A 116 -21.43 11.12 20.44
N LEU A 117 -20.97 10.49 21.53
CA LEU A 117 -19.74 10.90 22.21
C LEU A 117 -18.51 10.74 21.30
N GLY A 118 -17.75 11.83 21.14
CA GLY A 118 -16.48 11.85 20.42
C GLY A 118 -16.61 11.77 18.90
N VAL A 119 -17.78 12.06 18.36
CA VAL A 119 -18.08 12.28 16.92
C VAL A 119 -18.99 13.50 16.76
N SER A 120 -18.93 14.45 17.69
CA SER A 120 -19.68 15.71 17.54
C SER A 120 -19.08 16.58 16.43
N LYS A 121 -19.83 17.60 15.99
CA LYS A 121 -19.30 18.64 15.08
C LYS A 121 -18.00 19.27 15.61
N MET A 122 -17.92 19.47 16.93
CA MET A 122 -16.71 19.98 17.57
C MET A 122 -15.55 18.98 17.49
N ASP A 123 -15.81 17.68 17.64
CA ASP A 123 -14.78 16.64 17.54
C ASP A 123 -14.27 16.49 16.11
N LEU A 124 -15.16 16.61 15.11
CA LEU A 124 -14.77 16.69 13.71
C LEU A 124 -13.84 17.89 13.47
N ARG A 125 -14.22 19.11 13.87
CA ARG A 125 -13.37 20.31 13.69
C ARG A 125 -12.01 20.17 14.35
N LYS A 126 -11.95 19.59 15.56
CA LYS A 126 -10.70 19.29 16.25
C LYS A 126 -9.84 18.30 15.47
N THR A 127 -10.46 17.26 14.90
CA THR A 127 -9.79 16.25 14.09
C THR A 127 -9.26 16.83 12.78
N LEU A 128 -10.09 17.59 12.05
CA LEU A 128 -9.68 18.30 10.83
C LEU A 128 -8.50 19.22 11.11
N LYS A 129 -8.58 20.03 12.17
CA LYS A 129 -7.48 20.93 12.56
C LYS A 129 -6.21 20.16 12.90
N ALA A 130 -6.31 19.04 13.62
CA ALA A 130 -5.13 18.28 14.02
C ALA A 130 -4.48 17.52 12.86
N SER A 131 -5.27 17.04 11.90
CA SER A 131 -4.78 16.19 10.82
C SER A 131 -4.47 16.95 9.52
N LEU A 132 -5.16 18.06 9.26
CA LEU A 132 -5.08 18.79 7.99
C LEU A 132 -4.41 20.16 8.12
N ALA A 133 -4.18 20.68 9.34
CA ALA A 133 -3.36 21.87 9.49
C ALA A 133 -1.90 21.55 9.17
N GLY A 134 -1.38 22.13 8.08
CA GLY A 134 -0.03 21.82 7.60
C GLY A 134 0.05 20.50 6.82
N VAL A 135 -1.02 20.14 6.09
CA VAL A 135 -1.07 18.93 5.26
C VAL A 135 0.08 18.83 4.26
N ASP A 136 0.61 19.95 3.77
CA ASP A 136 1.82 20.05 2.95
C ASP A 136 3.02 19.37 3.61
N LYS A 137 3.22 19.60 4.91
CA LYS A 137 4.30 18.98 5.69
C LYS A 137 4.06 17.49 5.89
N SER A 138 2.80 17.09 6.09
CA SER A 138 2.43 15.67 6.20
C SER A 138 2.70 14.93 4.89
N ILE A 139 2.34 15.51 3.74
CA ILE A 139 2.61 14.93 2.42
C ILE A 139 4.13 14.84 2.18
N ALA A 140 4.89 15.88 2.50
CA ALA A 140 6.34 15.86 2.40
C ALA A 140 6.98 14.79 3.32
N ALA A 141 6.41 14.59 4.51
CA ALA A 141 6.84 13.54 5.42
C ALA A 141 6.55 12.14 4.86
N MET A 142 5.42 11.93 4.17
CA MET A 142 5.13 10.66 3.47
C MET A 142 6.18 10.37 2.39
N TYR A 143 6.45 11.33 1.51
CA TYR A 143 7.44 11.19 0.45
C TYR A 143 8.84 10.87 1.01
N LYS A 144 9.28 11.64 2.00
CA LYS A 144 10.57 11.42 2.66
C LYS A 144 10.65 10.05 3.34
N LYS A 145 9.53 9.55 3.88
CA LYS A 145 9.48 8.25 4.54
C LYS A 145 9.59 7.10 3.54
N LEU A 146 8.95 7.22 2.36
CA LEU A 146 9.12 6.28 1.25
C LEU A 146 10.58 6.23 0.79
N GLN A 147 11.25 7.38 0.69
CA GLN A 147 12.64 7.44 0.24
C GLN A 147 13.65 6.90 1.26
N LYS A 148 13.45 7.14 2.56
CA LYS A 148 14.51 7.07 3.58
C LYS A 148 15.26 5.73 3.68
N ASN A 149 14.63 4.60 3.38
CA ASN A 149 15.27 3.28 3.47
C ASN A 149 15.20 2.51 2.14
N LEU A 150 14.84 3.17 1.05
CA LEU A 150 14.79 2.56 -0.27
C LEU A 150 16.21 2.59 -0.85
N VAL A 151 16.72 1.44 -1.26
CA VAL A 151 18.02 1.30 -1.94
C VAL A 151 17.86 1.52 -3.44
N SER A 152 16.78 0.99 -4.03
CA SER A 152 16.46 1.12 -5.44
C SER A 152 15.63 2.38 -5.72
N GLU A 153 16.30 3.50 -5.97
CA GLU A 153 15.65 4.80 -6.21
C GLU A 153 14.69 4.81 -7.41
N GLU A 154 14.88 3.91 -8.38
CA GLU A 154 14.00 3.75 -9.55
C GLU A 154 12.57 3.31 -9.17
N LEU A 155 12.38 2.70 -8.00
CA LEU A 155 11.05 2.30 -7.51
C LEU A 155 10.27 3.48 -6.93
N LEU A 156 10.96 4.56 -6.52
CA LEU A 156 10.36 5.67 -5.78
C LEU A 156 9.22 6.36 -6.54
N PRO A 157 9.32 6.69 -7.85
CA PRO A 157 8.21 7.33 -8.57
C PRO A 157 6.93 6.48 -8.57
N SER A 158 7.05 5.18 -8.84
CA SER A 158 5.91 4.25 -8.85
C SER A 158 5.29 4.08 -7.47
N LEU A 159 6.13 3.94 -6.43
CA LEU A 159 5.67 3.89 -5.04
C LEU A 159 4.98 5.19 -4.61
N TRP A 160 5.50 6.35 -5.06
CA TRP A 160 4.88 7.63 -4.77
C TRP A 160 3.53 7.78 -5.46
N ASP A 161 3.40 7.38 -6.71
CA ASP A 161 2.13 7.40 -7.43
C ASP A 161 1.08 6.48 -6.78
N LYS A 162 1.47 5.27 -6.37
CA LYS A 162 0.61 4.37 -5.58
C LYS A 162 0.20 5.02 -4.25
N CYS A 163 1.12 5.67 -3.54
CA CYS A 163 0.84 6.34 -2.28
C CYS A 163 -0.13 7.52 -2.43
N LYS A 164 0.05 8.36 -3.45
CA LYS A 164 -0.88 9.45 -3.77
C LYS A 164 -2.28 8.92 -4.06
N LYS A 165 -2.37 7.86 -4.88
CA LYS A 165 -3.64 7.21 -5.23
C LYS A 165 -4.34 6.66 -3.99
N GLU A 166 -3.65 5.88 -3.18
CA GLU A 166 -4.23 5.25 -1.99
C GLU A 166 -4.66 6.30 -0.95
N PHE A 167 -3.87 7.34 -0.74
CA PHE A 167 -4.28 8.45 0.14
C PHE A 167 -5.55 9.14 -0.37
N LEU A 168 -5.63 9.43 -1.67
CA LEU A 168 -6.82 10.07 -2.26
C LEU A 168 -8.06 9.19 -2.16
N GLU A 169 -7.96 7.88 -2.36
CA GLU A 169 -9.08 6.94 -2.20
C GLU A 169 -9.61 6.91 -0.76
N LYS A 170 -8.71 6.87 0.23
CA LYS A 170 -9.09 6.94 1.66
C LYS A 170 -9.67 8.31 2.02
N TYR A 171 -9.09 9.39 1.48
CA TYR A 171 -9.55 10.75 1.74
C TYR A 171 -10.93 11.03 1.10
N ASP A 172 -11.17 10.53 -0.10
CA ASP A 172 -12.47 10.62 -0.78
C ASP A 172 -13.56 9.90 0.02
N SER A 173 -13.26 8.68 0.51
CA SER A 173 -14.17 7.93 1.39
C SER A 173 -14.51 8.73 2.66
N PHE A 174 -13.50 9.34 3.29
CA PHE A 174 -13.70 10.23 4.43
C PHE A 174 -14.54 11.47 4.06
N ALA A 175 -14.27 12.11 2.93
CA ALA A 175 -14.97 13.31 2.50
C ALA A 175 -16.46 13.05 2.26
N GLN A 176 -16.78 11.94 1.60
CA GLN A 176 -18.16 11.49 1.38
C GLN A 176 -18.88 11.21 2.70
N LEU A 177 -18.19 10.56 3.64
CA LEU A 177 -18.72 10.27 4.98
C LEU A 177 -19.02 11.55 5.77
N VAL A 178 -18.10 12.51 5.75
CA VAL A 178 -18.28 13.80 6.42
C VAL A 178 -19.39 14.61 5.76
N ALA A 179 -19.46 14.66 4.43
CA ALA A 179 -20.51 15.39 3.72
C ALA A 179 -21.91 14.85 4.07
N LYS A 180 -22.03 13.52 4.27
CA LYS A 180 -23.29 12.87 4.66
C LYS A 180 -23.74 13.24 6.08
N ILE A 181 -22.81 13.34 7.03
CA ILE A 181 -23.14 13.45 8.47
C ILE A 181 -23.05 14.91 8.97
N TYR A 182 -22.17 15.70 8.37
CA TYR A 182 -21.88 17.08 8.77
C TYR A 182 -21.95 18.02 7.56
N PRO A 183 -23.11 18.15 6.88
CA PRO A 183 -23.24 18.92 5.63
C PRO A 183 -22.93 20.41 5.76
N SER A 184 -22.90 20.95 6.99
CA SER A 184 -22.55 22.34 7.28
C SER A 184 -21.06 22.58 7.51
N GLU A 185 -20.23 21.54 7.57
CA GLU A 185 -18.80 21.66 7.86
C GLU A 185 -17.98 21.83 6.58
N THR A 186 -16.98 22.70 6.64
CA THR A 186 -16.07 22.96 5.52
C THR A 186 -14.70 22.38 5.82
N PHE A 187 -14.10 21.77 4.80
CA PHE A 187 -12.78 21.14 4.85
C PHE A 187 -12.22 21.06 3.42
N PRO A 188 -10.90 20.83 3.24
CA PRO A 188 -10.32 20.75 1.90
C PRO A 188 -10.98 19.64 1.09
N SER A 189 -11.37 19.95 -0.13
CA SER A 189 -11.95 19.01 -1.07
C SER A 189 -10.92 17.99 -1.56
N VAL A 190 -11.41 16.90 -2.15
CA VAL A 190 -10.56 15.89 -2.81
C VAL A 190 -9.76 16.50 -3.97
N ALA A 191 -10.32 17.52 -4.64
CA ALA A 191 -9.64 18.25 -5.70
C ALA A 191 -8.45 19.05 -5.16
N GLU A 192 -8.63 19.80 -4.07
CA GLU A 192 -7.54 20.54 -3.42
C GLU A 192 -6.44 19.59 -2.91
N MET A 193 -6.81 18.44 -2.33
CA MET A 193 -5.82 17.43 -1.93
C MET A 193 -5.04 16.87 -3.12
N ARG A 194 -5.71 16.65 -4.26
CA ARG A 194 -5.06 16.18 -5.49
C ARG A 194 -4.07 17.20 -6.03
N GLU A 195 -4.42 18.49 -6.03
CA GLU A 195 -3.54 19.57 -6.45
C GLU A 195 -2.30 19.66 -5.55
N LEU A 196 -2.48 19.56 -4.22
CA LEU A 196 -1.36 19.53 -3.26
C LEU A 196 -0.40 18.36 -3.53
N LEU A 197 -0.93 17.16 -3.78
CA LEU A 197 -0.11 15.98 -4.11
C LEU A 197 0.58 16.10 -5.47
N ALA A 198 0.00 16.84 -6.42
CA ALA A 198 0.61 17.07 -7.73
C ALA A 198 1.74 18.11 -7.68
N SER A 199 1.74 18.97 -6.66
CA SER A 199 2.76 20.00 -6.45
C SER A 199 4.06 19.47 -5.80
N MET A 200 4.08 18.18 -5.43
CA MET A 200 5.17 17.50 -4.74
C MET A 200 5.86 16.46 -5.61
#